data_AF-A0A357V0B7-F1
#
_entry.id   AF-A0A357V0B7-F1
#
_cell.length_a   1.000
_cell.length_b   1.000
_cell.length_c   1.000
_cell.angle_alpha   90.00
_cell.angle_beta   90.00
_cell.angle_gamma   90.00
#
_symmetry.space_group_name_H-M   'P 1'
#
loop_
_entity.id
_entity.type
_entity.pdbx_description
1 polymer ?
#
loop_
_entity_poly.entity_id
_entity_poly.type
_entity_poly.pdbx_seq_one_letter_code
_entity_poly.pdbx_strand_id
1 'polypeptide(L)'
;AKICNNMMLGIQMASVAEAFVLAEKLGLDAQRLFDVSSTASGQCWSLTTYCPVPGPVPTSPANRDYTPGFAAALMLKDMGLAIAAANSTGADVTVAEKAASLYQDYADAGQAGKDFSGIINLIRDRAK
;
A
#
# COMPACT_ATOMS: atom_id res chain seq x y z
N ALA A 1 -1.04 -1.81 -20.05
CA ALA A 1 -0.35 -2.85 -19.24
C ALA A 1 0.28 -2.26 -17.97
N LYS A 2 1.38 -1.50 -18.05
CA LYS A 2 2.09 -0.96 -16.86
C LYS A 2 1.20 -0.14 -15.91
N ILE A 3 0.42 0.79 -16.45
CA ILE A 3 -0.46 1.67 -15.67
C ILE A 3 -1.48 0.85 -14.86
N CYS A 4 -2.15 -0.12 -15.48
CA CYS A 4 -3.09 -1.00 -14.80
C CYS A 4 -2.41 -1.84 -13.71
N ASN A 5 -1.19 -2.33 -13.95
CA ASN A 5 -0.41 -3.07 -12.94
C ASN A 5 -0.11 -2.20 -11.71
N ASN A 6 0.40 -0.99 -11.92
CA ASN A 6 0.78 -0.12 -10.80
C ASN A 6 -0.45 0.44 -10.07
N MET A 7 -1.58 0.60 -10.76
CA MET A 7 -2.87 0.85 -10.13
C MET A 7 -3.27 -0.27 -9.16
N MET A 8 -3.23 -1.53 -9.63
CA MET A 8 -3.51 -2.69 -8.76
C MET A 8 -2.54 -2.76 -7.58
N LEU A 9 -1.24 -2.52 -7.82
CA LEU A 9 -0.21 -2.54 -6.78
C LEU A 9 -0.48 -1.48 -5.70
N GLY A 10 -0.82 -0.25 -6.09
CA GLY A 10 -1.13 0.83 -5.16
C GLY A 10 -2.34 0.50 -4.28
N ILE A 11 -3.41 -0.03 -4.89
CA ILE A 11 -4.63 -0.50 -4.18
C ILE A 11 -4.29 -1.64 -3.21
N GLN A 12 -3.58 -2.66 -3.69
CA GLN A 12 -3.23 -3.83 -2.89
C GLN A 12 -2.37 -3.45 -1.69
N MET A 13 -1.40 -2.56 -1.85
CA MET A 13 -0.57 -2.10 -0.73
C MET A 13 -1.40 -1.36 0.32
N ALA A 14 -2.28 -0.44 -0.10
CA ALA A 14 -3.16 0.26 0.83
C ALA A 14 -4.08 -0.72 1.58
N SER A 15 -4.68 -1.67 0.87
CA SER A 15 -5.55 -2.70 1.45
C SER A 15 -4.81 -3.61 2.44
N VAL A 16 -3.58 -4.04 2.11
CA VAL A 16 -2.74 -4.84 3.03
C VAL A 16 -2.38 -4.02 4.27
N ALA A 17 -2.00 -2.75 4.10
CA ALA A 17 -1.68 -1.87 5.22
C ALA A 17 -2.89 -1.68 6.16
N GLU A 18 -4.09 -1.45 5.62
CA GLU A 18 -5.33 -1.37 6.41
C GLU A 18 -5.61 -2.68 7.17
N ALA A 19 -5.43 -3.83 6.52
CA ALA A 19 -5.63 -5.13 7.16
C ALA A 19 -4.67 -5.36 8.34
N PHE A 20 -3.40 -4.98 8.20
CA PHE A 20 -2.43 -5.06 9.31
C PHE A 20 -2.78 -4.11 10.45
N VAL A 21 -3.17 -2.86 10.17
CA VAL A 21 -3.59 -1.91 11.21
C VAL A 21 -4.86 -2.39 11.93
N LEU A 22 -5.81 -2.98 11.21
CA LEU A 22 -6.98 -3.60 11.83
C LEU A 22 -6.59 -4.79 12.72
N ALA A 23 -5.69 -5.65 12.25
CA ALA A 23 -5.18 -6.77 13.04
C ALA A 23 -4.49 -6.31 14.33
N GLU A 24 -3.68 -5.23 14.27
CA GLU A 24 -3.09 -4.60 15.45
C GLU A 24 -4.18 -4.18 16.47
N LYS A 25 -5.26 -3.53 16.00
CA LYS A 25 -6.38 -3.10 16.86
C LYS A 25 -7.19 -4.27 17.44
N LEU A 26 -7.22 -5.40 16.75
CA LEU A 26 -7.82 -6.65 17.24
C LEU A 26 -6.91 -7.43 18.20
N GLY A 27 -5.70 -6.94 18.48
CA GLY A 27 -4.71 -7.63 19.32
C GLY A 27 -4.09 -8.85 18.65
N LEU A 28 -4.14 -8.92 17.31
CA LEU A 28 -3.48 -9.95 16.53
C LEU A 28 -2.03 -9.58 16.25
N ASP A 29 -1.16 -10.57 16.35
CA ASP A 29 0.23 -10.43 15.96
C ASP A 29 0.38 -10.35 14.44
N ALA A 30 1.31 -9.52 13.96
CA ALA A 30 1.56 -9.31 12.54
C ALA A 30 1.97 -10.61 11.82
N GLN A 31 2.77 -11.47 12.46
CA GLN A 31 3.16 -12.76 11.88
C GLN A 31 1.94 -13.66 11.71
N ARG A 32 1.01 -13.68 12.67
CA ARG A 32 -0.22 -14.48 12.55
C ARG A 32 -1.09 -14.07 11.35
N LEU A 33 -1.28 -12.77 11.13
CA LEU A 33 -2.01 -12.30 9.93
C LEU A 33 -1.26 -12.72 8.66
N PHE A 34 0.05 -12.52 8.62
CA PHE A 34 0.88 -12.88 7.48
C PHE A 34 0.80 -14.38 7.16
N ASP A 35 0.94 -15.25 8.17
CA ASP A 35 0.92 -16.72 8.00
C ASP A 35 -0.40 -17.19 7.38
N VAL A 36 -1.53 -16.64 7.83
CA VAL A 36 -2.85 -17.00 7.28
C VAL A 36 -3.07 -16.40 5.90
N SER A 37 -2.87 -15.10 5.74
CA SER A 37 -3.22 -14.39 4.52
C SER A 37 -2.27 -14.67 3.35
N SER A 38 -1.02 -15.05 3.63
CA SER A 38 -0.03 -15.38 2.59
C SER A 38 -0.34 -16.67 1.83
N THR A 39 -1.17 -17.55 2.39
CA THR A 39 -1.61 -18.81 1.77
C THR A 39 -3.11 -18.85 1.48
N ALA A 40 -3.83 -17.74 1.70
CA ALA A 40 -5.26 -17.63 1.51
C ALA A 40 -5.62 -16.70 0.35
N SER A 41 -6.93 -16.46 0.14
CA SER A 41 -7.44 -15.62 -0.95
C SER A 41 -7.06 -14.13 -0.86
N GLY A 42 -6.61 -13.66 0.31
CA GLY A 42 -6.08 -12.30 0.50
C GLY A 42 -4.65 -12.11 -0.01
N GLN A 43 -4.01 -13.17 -0.53
CA GLN A 43 -2.63 -13.12 -0.99
C GLN A 43 -2.45 -12.14 -2.16
N CYS A 44 -1.39 -11.34 -2.07
CA CYS A 44 -0.87 -10.54 -3.18
C CYS A 44 0.62 -10.26 -2.96
N TRP A 45 1.28 -9.69 -3.97
CA TRP A 45 2.71 -9.36 -3.91
C TRP A 45 3.05 -8.39 -2.76
N SER A 46 2.21 -7.38 -2.53
CA SER A 46 2.35 -6.43 -1.42
C SER A 46 2.36 -7.10 -0.05
N LEU A 47 1.69 -8.25 0.10
CA LEU A 47 1.73 -9.05 1.31
C LEU A 47 2.97 -9.93 1.35
N THR A 48 3.17 -10.81 0.36
CA THR A 48 4.13 -11.93 0.47
C THR A 48 5.57 -11.56 0.17
N THR A 49 5.80 -10.46 -0.56
CA THR A 49 7.15 -10.05 -0.99
C THR A 49 7.50 -8.65 -0.49
N TYR A 50 6.49 -7.83 -0.21
CA TYR A 50 6.69 -6.41 0.10
C TYR A 50 5.95 -5.95 1.36
N CYS A 51 5.80 -6.87 2.33
CA CYS A 51 5.01 -6.67 3.53
C CYS A 51 5.28 -5.30 4.19
N PRO A 52 4.23 -4.48 4.46
CA PRO A 52 4.41 -3.12 4.98
C PRO A 52 4.70 -3.09 6.48
N VAL A 53 4.66 -4.23 7.18
CA VAL A 53 5.07 -4.32 8.60
C VAL A 53 6.47 -4.95 8.72
N PRO A 54 7.33 -4.45 9.64
CA PRO A 54 8.62 -5.07 9.91
C PRO A 54 8.46 -6.49 10.46
N GLY A 55 9.37 -7.41 10.10
CA GLY A 55 9.39 -8.80 10.59
C GLY A 55 9.05 -9.83 9.51
N PRO A 56 7.78 -10.00 9.10
CA PRO A 56 7.34 -11.16 8.30
C PRO A 56 8.10 -11.36 6.99
N VAL A 57 8.52 -10.27 6.35
CA VAL A 57 9.37 -10.31 5.14
C VAL A 57 10.63 -9.49 5.40
N PRO A 58 11.75 -10.10 5.80
CA PRO A 58 12.97 -9.38 6.23
C PRO A 58 13.57 -8.46 5.16
N THR A 59 13.33 -8.75 3.88
CA THR A 59 13.85 -7.96 2.75
C THR A 59 12.97 -6.76 2.40
N SER A 60 11.78 -6.63 3.00
CA SER A 60 10.86 -5.53 2.69
C SER A 60 11.40 -4.19 3.22
N PRO A 61 11.04 -3.05 2.59
CA PRO A 61 11.44 -1.73 3.06
C PRO A 61 11.01 -1.38 4.49
N ALA A 62 9.97 -2.04 5.01
CA ALA A 62 9.51 -1.83 6.38
C ALA A 62 10.60 -2.09 7.43
N ASN A 63 11.56 -2.97 7.14
CA ASN A 63 12.68 -3.29 8.03
C ASN A 63 13.86 -2.30 7.97
N ARG A 64 13.75 -1.25 7.16
CA ARG A 64 14.82 -0.25 6.94
C ARG A 64 14.26 1.17 6.84
N ASP A 65 13.37 1.50 7.77
CA ASP A 65 12.72 2.81 7.91
C ASP A 65 12.08 3.32 6.61
N TYR A 66 11.53 2.38 5.83
CA TYR A 66 10.91 2.65 4.53
C TYR A 66 11.85 3.42 3.58
N THR A 67 13.15 3.11 3.62
CA THR A 67 14.11 3.54 2.59
C THR A 67 13.62 2.99 1.25
N PRO A 68 13.38 3.86 0.24
CA PRO A 68 12.57 3.51 -0.92
C PRO A 68 13.23 2.44 -1.79
N GLY A 69 12.51 1.35 -2.04
CA GLY A 69 12.68 0.58 -3.27
C GLY A 69 11.81 1.17 -4.38
N PHE A 70 10.60 1.62 -4.03
CA PHE A 70 9.72 2.40 -4.91
C PHE A 70 9.09 3.56 -4.13
N ALA A 71 9.45 4.79 -4.50
CA ALA A 71 9.04 5.98 -3.74
C ALA A 71 7.53 6.25 -3.84
N ALA A 72 6.95 6.77 -2.75
CA ALA A 72 5.53 7.13 -2.67
C ALA A 72 5.12 8.16 -3.73
N ALA A 73 5.98 9.14 -4.01
CA ALA A 73 5.76 10.11 -5.09
C ALA A 73 5.61 9.45 -6.47
N LEU A 74 6.35 8.37 -6.73
CA LEU A 74 6.25 7.63 -7.99
C LEU A 74 4.97 6.80 -8.04
N MET A 75 4.58 6.18 -6.92
CA MET A 75 3.29 5.49 -6.83
C MET A 75 2.12 6.45 -7.07
N LEU A 76 2.12 7.61 -6.39
CA LEU A 76 1.09 8.65 -6.57
C LEU A 76 1.00 9.11 -8.03
N LYS A 77 2.15 9.35 -8.68
CA LYS A 77 2.20 9.69 -10.11
C LYS A 77 1.56 8.59 -10.97
N ASP A 78 1.92 7.33 -10.77
CA ASP A 78 1.40 6.21 -11.57
C ASP A 78 -0.11 6.00 -11.35
N MET A 79 -0.59 6.19 -10.13
CA MET A 79 -2.03 6.20 -9.80
C MET A 79 -2.76 7.34 -10.53
N GLY A 80 -2.18 8.55 -10.56
CA GLY A 80 -2.73 9.68 -11.32
C GLY A 80 -2.83 9.41 -12.82
N LEU A 81 -1.83 8.72 -13.40
CA LEU A 81 -1.88 8.28 -14.80
C LEU A 81 -2.99 7.25 -15.04
N ALA A 82 -3.26 6.36 -14.09
CA ALA A 82 -4.35 5.39 -14.19
C ALA A 82 -5.73 6.07 -14.17
N ILE A 83 -5.93 7.03 -13.25
CA ILE A 83 -7.18 7.80 -13.16
C ILE A 83 -7.40 8.64 -14.42
N ALA A 84 -6.35 9.29 -14.94
CA ALA A 84 -6.45 10.03 -16.20
C ALA A 84 -6.84 9.13 -17.39
N ALA A 85 -6.26 7.93 -17.47
CA ALA A 85 -6.62 6.95 -18.50
C ALA A 85 -8.08 6.47 -18.34
N ALA A 86 -8.53 6.22 -17.11
CA ALA A 86 -9.91 5.86 -16.82
C ALA A 86 -10.90 6.95 -17.28
N ASN A 87 -10.61 8.22 -16.96
CA ASN A 87 -11.40 9.36 -17.41
C ASN A 87 -11.48 9.47 -18.94
N SER A 88 -10.38 9.19 -19.65
CA SER A 88 -10.35 9.22 -21.12
C SER A 88 -11.10 8.06 -21.79
N THR A 89 -11.34 6.97 -21.06
CA THR A 89 -11.95 5.74 -21.60
C THR A 89 -13.37 5.49 -21.09
N GLY A 90 -13.82 6.26 -20.09
CA GLY A 90 -15.10 6.03 -19.41
C GLY A 90 -15.09 4.84 -18.46
N ALA A 91 -13.91 4.31 -18.10
CA ALA A 91 -13.80 3.25 -17.10
C ALA A 91 -13.98 3.82 -15.68
N ASP A 92 -14.73 3.12 -14.84
CA ASP A 92 -14.83 3.45 -13.42
C ASP A 92 -13.70 2.78 -12.63
N VAL A 93 -12.90 3.59 -11.93
CA VAL A 93 -11.78 3.14 -11.10
C VAL A 93 -11.88 3.70 -9.67
N THR A 94 -13.10 3.81 -9.12
CA THR A 94 -13.37 4.40 -7.78
C THR A 94 -12.42 3.90 -6.68
N VAL A 95 -12.04 2.62 -6.67
CA VAL A 95 -11.10 2.07 -5.67
C VAL A 95 -9.69 2.66 -5.84
N ALA A 96 -9.24 2.85 -7.07
CA ALA A 96 -7.97 3.50 -7.36
C ALA A 96 -7.97 4.97 -6.93
N GLU A 97 -9.07 5.68 -7.14
CA GLU A 97 -9.21 7.08 -6.70
C GLU A 97 -9.07 7.23 -5.19
N LYS A 98 -9.70 6.32 -4.42
CA LYS A 98 -9.54 6.29 -2.96
C LYS A 98 -8.11 5.97 -2.54
N ALA A 99 -7.48 4.96 -3.15
CA ALA A 99 -6.09 4.64 -2.88
C ALA A 99 -5.15 5.80 -3.25
N ALA A 100 -5.38 6.49 -4.37
CA ALA A 100 -4.61 7.65 -4.78
C ALA A 100 -4.71 8.80 -3.78
N SER A 101 -5.91 9.04 -3.22
CA SER A 101 -6.10 10.01 -2.14
C SER A 101 -5.26 9.68 -0.91
N LEU A 102 -5.16 8.41 -0.51
CA LEU A 102 -4.30 8.01 0.61
C LEU A 102 -2.82 8.28 0.32
N TYR A 103 -2.35 8.04 -0.92
CA TYR A 103 -0.98 8.36 -1.31
C TYR A 103 -0.73 9.88 -1.40
N GLN A 104 -1.74 10.66 -1.81
CA GLN A 104 -1.67 12.12 -1.77
C GLN A 104 -1.49 12.60 -0.34
N ASP A 105 -2.34 12.13 0.57
CA ASP A 105 -2.24 12.46 2.01
C ASP A 105 -0.88 12.05 2.59
N TYR A 106 -0.35 10.89 2.17
CA TYR A 106 0.96 10.41 2.60
C TYR A 106 2.10 11.29 2.08
N ALA A 107 2.01 11.74 0.83
CA ALA A 107 2.96 12.68 0.26
C ALA A 107 2.91 14.05 0.96
N ASP A 108 1.70 14.55 1.23
CA ASP A 108 1.46 15.84 1.91
C ASP A 108 1.94 15.82 3.37
N ALA A 109 1.94 14.65 4.01
CA ALA A 109 2.58 14.43 5.31
C ALA A 109 4.13 14.41 5.26
N GLY A 110 4.74 14.85 4.15
CA GLY A 110 6.19 14.92 3.97
C GLY A 110 6.86 13.58 3.66
N GLN A 111 6.09 12.52 3.39
CA GLN A 111 6.62 11.16 3.18
C GLN A 111 6.75 10.77 1.71
N ALA A 112 6.63 11.74 0.79
CA ALA A 112 6.73 11.51 -0.65
C ALA A 112 8.03 10.79 -1.09
N GLY A 113 9.14 11.02 -0.36
CA GLY A 113 10.43 10.40 -0.61
C GLY A 113 10.65 9.04 0.04
N LYS A 114 9.73 8.58 0.90
CA LYS A 114 9.78 7.24 1.51
C LYS A 114 9.21 6.20 0.57
N ASP A 115 9.44 4.94 0.90
CA ASP A 115 8.83 3.82 0.21
C ASP A 115 7.29 3.89 0.28
N PHE A 116 6.62 3.50 -0.80
CA PHE A 116 5.17 3.51 -0.89
C PHE A 116 4.49 2.59 0.14
N SER A 117 5.16 1.52 0.58
CA SER A 117 4.68 0.65 1.66
C SER A 117 4.58 1.34 3.02
N GLY A 118 5.28 2.47 3.21
CA GLY A 118 5.23 3.26 4.44
C GLY A 118 3.89 3.97 4.68
N ILE A 119 2.96 3.92 3.73
CA ILE A 119 1.58 4.39 3.87
C ILE A 119 0.87 3.80 5.10
N ILE A 120 1.29 2.61 5.55
CA ILE A 120 0.79 2.01 6.80
C ILE A 120 0.94 2.93 8.00
N ASN A 121 1.99 3.75 8.07
CA ASN A 121 2.19 4.66 9.21
C ASN A 121 1.14 5.78 9.21
N LEU A 122 0.82 6.33 8.03
CA LEU A 122 -0.28 7.29 7.88
C LEU A 122 -1.62 6.66 8.32
N ILE A 123 -1.90 5.43 7.88
CA ILE A 123 -3.12 4.71 8.24
C ILE A 123 -3.17 4.46 9.75
N ARG A 124 -2.06 4.04 10.35
CA ARG A 124 -1.94 3.83 11.80
C ARG A 124 -2.17 5.12 12.59
N ASP A 125 -1.69 6.26 12.10
CA ASP A 125 -1.89 7.57 12.72
C ASP A 125 -3.34 8.05 12.63
N ARG A 126 -4.09 7.70 11.57
CA ARG A 126 -5.52 7.98 11.43
C ARG A 126 -6.41 7.14 12.34
N ALA A 127 -5.94 5.96 12.75
CA ALA A 127 -6.67 5.04 13.61
C ALA A 127 -6.49 5.33 15.11
N LYS A 128 -5.87 6.46 15.48
CA LYS A 128 -5.71 6.90 16.87
C LYS A 128 -6.97 7.55 17.43
#